data_AF-M3URD6-F1
#
_entry.id   AF-M3URD6-F1
#
_cell.length_a   1.000
_cell.length_b   1.000
_cell.length_c   1.000
_cell.angle_alpha   90.00
_cell.angle_beta   90.00
_cell.angle_gamma   90.00
#
_symmetry.space_group_name_H-M   'P 1'
#
loop_
_entity.id
_entity.type
_entity.pdbx_description
1 polymer ?
#
loop_
_entity_poly.entity_id
_entity_poly.type
_entity_poly.pdbx_seq_one_letter_code
_entity_poly.pdbx_strand_id
1 'polypeptide(L)'
;MEERGRQTNQSFSDDSSEDLDNPFDETWIELYCSLDGNEFLCEVDQSFIEDEFNLYGLRAFIEHYEEALDIISSKTTIQSYDKNLRRQLSIETKLLYGLIHQRFIVTVPGLKKMYEKFRRGEFGACPRVLCDVWLFN
;
A
#
# COMPACT_ATOMS: atom_id res chain seq x y z
N MET A 1 3.21 69.74 1.12
CA MET A 1 3.54 68.88 2.27
C MET A 1 2.80 67.56 2.02
N GLU A 2 3.26 66.67 1.13
CA GLU A 2 4.46 65.80 1.26
C GLU A 2 4.51 65.12 2.64
N GLU A 3 4.74 63.83 2.83
CA GLU A 3 4.83 62.62 1.99
C GLU A 3 5.06 61.43 2.97
N ARG A 4 5.08 60.18 2.45
CA ARG A 4 5.49 58.89 3.07
C ARG A 4 4.46 58.18 3.95
N GLY A 5 4.06 56.93 3.72
CA GLY A 5 4.72 55.84 2.98
C GLY A 5 5.38 54.86 3.95
N ARG A 6 4.70 53.75 4.28
CA ARG A 6 5.35 52.49 4.66
C ARG A 6 4.42 51.30 4.41
N GLN A 7 4.58 50.71 3.23
CA GLN A 7 4.36 49.27 3.02
C GLN A 7 5.43 48.51 3.81
N THR A 8 5.06 47.47 4.55
CA THR A 8 5.93 46.33 4.82
C THR A 8 5.10 45.10 5.15
N ASN A 9 5.06 44.19 4.17
CA ASN A 9 5.18 42.74 4.26
C ASN A 9 4.17 41.98 5.14
N GLN A 10 3.10 41.55 4.48
CA GLN A 10 2.44 40.28 4.74
C GLN A 10 3.49 39.17 4.55
N SER A 11 4.10 38.69 5.63
CA SER A 11 4.81 37.43 5.61
C SER A 11 3.77 36.32 5.54
N PHE A 12 3.44 35.89 4.33
CA PHE A 12 2.95 34.54 4.08
C PHE A 12 4.08 33.59 4.48
N SER A 13 4.04 33.08 5.70
CA SER A 13 4.75 31.86 6.04
C SER A 13 3.96 30.72 5.39
N ASP A 14 4.30 30.43 4.14
CA ASP A 14 4.08 29.11 3.55
C ASP A 14 5.07 28.16 4.24
N ASP A 15 4.69 27.74 5.43
CA ASP A 15 5.26 26.56 6.07
C ASP A 15 4.27 25.43 5.79
N SER A 16 4.20 25.06 4.51
CA SER A 16 3.82 23.71 4.14
C SER A 16 4.96 22.82 4.64
N SER A 17 4.90 22.50 5.93
CA SER A 17 5.55 21.31 6.45
C SER A 17 4.95 20.17 5.66
N GLU A 18 5.60 19.80 4.56
CA GLU A 18 5.48 18.46 4.02
C GLU A 18 5.87 17.57 5.20
N ASP A 19 4.86 17.04 5.90
CA ASP A 19 4.99 16.00 6.92
C ASP A 19 5.50 14.73 6.20
N LEU A 20 6.73 14.82 5.71
CA LEU A 20 7.49 13.71 5.18
C LEU A 20 8.12 13.06 6.41
N ASP A 21 7.64 11.85 6.67
CA ASP A 21 8.12 10.93 7.70
C ASP A 21 7.66 11.27 9.12
N ASN A 22 6.36 11.18 9.37
CA ASN A 22 5.89 10.70 10.66
C ASN A 22 6.18 9.17 10.72
N PRO A 23 7.15 8.68 11.51
CA PRO A 23 7.45 7.24 11.62
C PRO A 23 6.31 6.41 12.25
N PHE A 24 5.17 7.03 12.52
CA PHE A 24 3.95 6.41 13.04
C PHE A 24 2.80 6.35 12.01
N ASP A 25 3.00 6.84 10.78
CA ASP A 25 1.98 6.72 9.73
C ASP A 25 2.11 5.34 9.08
N GLU A 26 1.17 4.46 9.44
CA GLU A 26 1.00 3.13 8.83
C GLU A 26 0.90 3.27 7.30
N THR A 27 1.72 2.49 6.58
CA THR A 27 1.70 2.48 5.12
C THR A 27 0.38 1.92 4.60
N TRP A 28 0.04 2.20 3.34
CA TRP A 28 -1.18 1.65 2.74
C TRP A 28 -1.18 0.12 2.74
N ILE A 29 0.00 -0.50 2.56
CA ILE A 29 0.16 -1.96 2.54
C ILE A 29 -0.09 -2.55 3.93
N GLU A 30 0.49 -1.97 4.99
CA GLU A 30 0.27 -2.39 6.37
C GLU A 30 -1.21 -2.26 6.74
N LEU A 31 -1.82 -1.10 6.48
CA LEU A 31 -3.24 -0.85 6.72
C LEU A 31 -4.12 -1.83 5.93
N TYR A 32 -3.82 -2.09 4.66
CA TYR A 32 -4.64 -2.96 3.84
C TYR A 32 -4.53 -4.43 4.29
N CYS A 33 -3.34 -4.89 4.64
CA CYS A 33 -3.13 -6.26 5.14
C CYS A 33 -3.70 -6.48 6.55
N SER A 34 -3.91 -5.43 7.34
CA SER A 34 -4.49 -5.52 8.69
C SER A 34 -6.04 -5.56 8.71
N LEU A 35 -6.71 -5.32 7.57
CA LEU A 35 -8.17 -5.38 7.48
C LEU A 35 -8.72 -6.81 7.63
N ASP A 36 -9.86 -6.92 8.31
CA ASP A 36 -10.65 -8.16 8.38
C ASP A 36 -10.95 -8.69 6.96
N GLY A 37 -10.71 -9.99 6.74
CA GLY A 37 -10.84 -10.65 5.43
C GLY A 37 -9.57 -10.65 4.57
N ASN A 38 -8.51 -9.95 4.99
CA ASN A 38 -7.22 -9.91 4.30
C ASN A 38 -6.12 -10.71 5.04
N GLU A 39 -6.50 -11.59 5.96
CA GLU A 39 -5.59 -12.33 6.84
C GLU A 39 -4.63 -13.23 6.08
N PHE A 40 -4.93 -13.58 4.83
CA PHE A 40 -4.07 -14.41 3.98
C PHE A 40 -2.99 -13.61 3.24
N LEU A 41 -3.09 -12.28 3.20
CA LEU A 41 -2.09 -11.44 2.56
C LEU A 41 -0.85 -11.32 3.46
N CYS A 42 0.30 -11.28 2.81
CA CYS A 42 1.53 -10.78 3.42
C CYS A 42 1.85 -9.42 2.82
N GLU A 43 2.47 -8.55 3.60
CA GLU A 43 2.95 -7.26 3.12
C GLU A 43 4.05 -7.46 2.06
N VAL A 44 3.86 -6.90 0.87
CA VAL A 44 4.87 -6.89 -0.19
C VAL A 44 5.98 -5.91 0.18
N ASP A 45 7.24 -6.30 -0.03
CA ASP A 45 8.37 -5.40 0.27
C ASP A 45 8.37 -4.19 -0.67
N GLN A 46 8.63 -3.01 -0.12
CA GLN A 46 8.69 -1.76 -0.89
C GLN A 46 9.71 -1.85 -2.05
N SER A 47 10.88 -2.44 -1.80
CA SER A 47 11.90 -2.68 -2.84
C SER A 47 11.43 -3.55 -4.02
N PHE A 48 10.45 -4.44 -3.80
CA PHE A 48 9.87 -5.25 -4.88
C PHE A 48 8.95 -4.40 -5.77
N ILE A 49 8.23 -3.45 -5.17
CA ILE A 49 7.30 -2.53 -5.85
C ILE A 49 8.07 -1.45 -6.62
N GLU A 50 9.19 -0.97 -6.07
CA GLU A 50 10.04 0.05 -6.70
C GLU A 50 10.77 -0.44 -7.96
N ASP A 51 10.94 -1.75 -8.10
CA ASP A 51 11.54 -2.35 -9.29
C ASP A 51 10.48 -2.60 -10.38
N GLU A 52 10.45 -1.72 -11.38
CA GLU A 52 9.51 -1.74 -12.50
C GLU A 52 9.49 -3.07 -13.25
N PHE A 53 10.59 -3.82 -13.26
CA PHE A 53 10.64 -5.12 -13.94
C PHE A 53 9.65 -6.12 -13.30
N ASN A 54 9.51 -6.08 -11.97
CA ASN A 54 8.56 -6.93 -11.25
C ASN A 54 7.11 -6.59 -11.58
N LEU A 55 6.84 -5.34 -11.98
CA LEU A 55 5.52 -4.81 -12.30
C LEU A 55 5.19 -4.86 -13.80
N TYR A 56 6.11 -5.39 -14.63
CA TYR A 56 5.96 -5.41 -16.08
C TYR A 56 4.63 -6.02 -16.53
N GLY A 57 3.94 -5.33 -17.44
CA GLY A 57 2.67 -5.76 -18.04
C GLY A 57 1.42 -5.55 -17.17
N LEU A 58 1.55 -5.13 -15.90
CA LEU A 58 0.40 -4.92 -15.02
C LEU A 58 -0.45 -3.70 -15.40
N ARG A 59 0.16 -2.69 -16.03
CA ARG A 59 -0.54 -1.48 -16.51
C ARG A 59 -1.70 -1.78 -17.45
N ALA A 60 -1.62 -2.86 -18.24
CA ALA A 60 -2.70 -3.22 -19.17
C ALA A 60 -4.01 -3.63 -18.47
N PHE A 61 -3.99 -3.88 -17.16
CA PHE A 61 -5.14 -4.32 -16.38
C PHE A 61 -5.77 -3.21 -15.53
N ILE A 62 -5.13 -2.04 -15.43
CA ILE A 62 -5.50 -0.96 -14.51
C ILE A 62 -5.60 0.35 -15.31
N GLU A 63 -6.76 1.01 -15.26
CA GLU A 63 -6.98 2.27 -15.98
C GLU A 63 -6.13 3.40 -15.39
N HIS A 64 -6.16 3.57 -14.06
CA HIS A 64 -5.44 4.59 -13.31
C HIS A 64 -4.20 3.98 -12.62
N TYR A 65 -3.34 3.37 -13.42
CA TYR A 65 -2.20 2.60 -12.90
C TYR A 65 -1.25 3.41 -12.03
N GLU A 66 -0.92 4.64 -12.43
CA GLU A 66 0.03 5.49 -11.67
C GLU A 66 -0.56 5.90 -10.33
N GLU A 67 -1.81 6.33 -10.34
CA GLU A 67 -2.54 6.76 -9.15
C GLU A 67 -2.68 5.60 -8.16
N ALA A 68 -3.02 4.41 -8.67
CA ALA A 68 -3.08 3.20 -7.87
C ALA A 68 -1.71 2.81 -7.30
N LEU A 69 -0.63 2.89 -8.09
CA LEU A 69 0.72 2.56 -7.65
C LEU A 69 1.25 3.56 -6.62
N ASP A 70 0.96 4.84 -6.78
CA ASP A 70 1.33 5.89 -5.82
C ASP A 70 0.59 5.74 -4.49
N ILE A 71 -0.67 5.31 -4.51
CA ILE A 71 -1.42 4.96 -3.29
C ILE A 71 -0.79 3.72 -2.61
N ILE A 72 -0.48 2.66 -3.35
CA ILE A 72 0.18 1.46 -2.81
C ILE A 72 1.53 1.81 -2.18
N SER A 73 2.30 2.69 -2.83
CA SER A 73 3.62 3.13 -2.38
C SER A 73 3.57 4.19 -1.27
N SER A 74 2.38 4.51 -0.74
CA SER A 74 2.16 5.57 0.25
C SER A 74 2.66 6.97 -0.15
N LYS A 75 2.89 7.23 -1.44
CA LYS A 75 3.30 8.55 -1.95
C LYS A 75 2.14 9.55 -1.92
N THR A 76 0.91 9.05 -1.96
CA THR A 76 -0.31 9.83 -1.87
C THR A 76 -1.41 9.03 -1.17
N THR A 77 -2.47 9.70 -0.75
CA THR A 77 -3.65 9.04 -0.17
C THR A 77 -4.83 9.09 -1.12
N ILE A 78 -5.74 8.13 -1.00
CA ILE A 78 -6.98 8.15 -1.79
C ILE A 78 -7.84 9.40 -1.52
N GLN A 79 -7.63 10.08 -0.38
CA GLN A 79 -8.34 11.31 -0.03
C GLN A 79 -7.90 12.51 -0.89
N SER A 80 -6.74 12.44 -1.54
CA SER A 80 -6.25 13.51 -2.42
C SER A 80 -7.05 13.65 -3.72
N TYR A 81 -7.87 12.64 -4.09
CA TYR A 81 -8.62 12.60 -5.34
C TYR A 81 -10.10 12.99 -5.20
N ASP A 82 -10.72 13.36 -6.32
CA ASP A 82 -12.16 13.68 -6.39
C ASP A 82 -13.05 12.51 -5.96
N LYS A 83 -14.15 12.81 -5.26
CA LYS A 83 -15.08 11.80 -4.71
C LYS A 83 -15.56 10.78 -5.74
N ASN A 84 -15.79 11.21 -6.98
CA ASN A 84 -16.24 10.34 -8.06
C ASN A 84 -15.17 9.33 -8.48
N LEU A 85 -13.89 9.73 -8.45
CA LEU A 85 -12.75 8.90 -8.83
C LEU A 85 -12.30 7.97 -7.71
N ARG A 86 -12.47 8.36 -6.44
CA ARG A 86 -12.08 7.56 -5.26
C ARG A 86 -12.64 6.13 -5.28
N ARG A 87 -13.89 5.94 -5.72
CA ARG A 87 -14.50 4.61 -5.78
C ARG A 87 -13.74 3.71 -6.76
N GLN A 88 -13.44 4.25 -7.94
CA GLN A 88 -12.72 3.52 -8.98
C GLN A 88 -11.28 3.23 -8.55
N LEU A 89 -10.56 4.24 -8.06
CA LEU A 89 -9.21 4.05 -7.51
C LEU A 89 -9.17 3.03 -6.37
N SER A 90 -10.17 2.99 -5.49
CA SER A 90 -10.21 2.00 -4.41
C SER A 90 -10.28 0.57 -4.94
N ILE A 91 -11.00 0.34 -6.04
CA ILE A 91 -11.11 -0.98 -6.68
C ILE A 91 -9.80 -1.32 -7.39
N GLU A 92 -9.28 -0.37 -8.17
CA GLU A 92 -8.07 -0.54 -8.97
C GLU A 92 -6.81 -0.72 -8.13
N THR A 93 -6.67 0.03 -7.03
CA THR A 93 -5.55 -0.11 -6.08
C THR A 93 -5.51 -1.51 -5.47
N LYS A 94 -6.67 -2.04 -5.05
CA LYS A 94 -6.78 -3.40 -4.48
C LYS A 94 -6.46 -4.46 -5.53
N LEU A 95 -6.98 -4.29 -6.75
CA LEU A 95 -6.71 -5.19 -7.86
C LEU A 95 -5.21 -5.20 -8.21
N LEU A 96 -4.60 -4.02 -8.34
CA LEU A 96 -3.18 -3.88 -8.62
C LEU A 96 -2.35 -4.54 -7.51
N TYR A 97 -2.65 -4.28 -6.24
CA TYR A 97 -1.94 -4.92 -5.13
C TYR A 97 -2.07 -6.44 -5.17
N GLY A 98 -3.25 -7.00 -5.48
CA GLY A 98 -3.42 -8.44 -5.66
C GLY A 98 -2.56 -9.01 -6.81
N LEU A 99 -2.46 -8.29 -7.93
CA LEU A 99 -1.62 -8.67 -9.08
C LEU A 99 -0.11 -8.61 -8.78
N ILE A 100 0.30 -7.69 -7.91
CA ILE A 100 1.67 -7.60 -7.39
C ILE A 100 1.91 -8.73 -6.39
N HIS A 101 0.99 -8.95 -5.47
CA HIS A 101 1.07 -9.95 -4.40
C HIS A 101 1.26 -11.36 -4.97
N GLN A 102 0.48 -11.76 -5.98
CA GLN A 102 0.64 -13.09 -6.63
C GLN A 102 2.04 -13.32 -7.23
N ARG A 103 2.73 -12.25 -7.66
CA ARG A 103 4.11 -12.34 -8.18
C ARG A 103 5.11 -12.35 -7.03
N PHE A 104 4.85 -11.56 -5.98
CA PHE A 104 5.72 -11.49 -4.82
C PHE A 104 5.77 -12.82 -4.06
N ILE A 105 4.65 -13.50 -3.83
CA ILE A 105 4.61 -14.72 -3.00
C ILE A 105 5.35 -15.92 -3.58
N VAL A 106 5.77 -15.88 -4.84
CA VAL A 106 6.62 -16.90 -5.47
C VAL A 106 8.12 -16.56 -5.45
N THR A 107 8.49 -15.38 -4.95
CA THR A 107 9.89 -14.99 -4.70
C THR A 107 10.41 -15.58 -3.39
N VAL A 108 11.73 -15.56 -3.18
CA VAL A 108 12.32 -16.02 -1.90
C VAL A 108 11.83 -15.21 -0.69
N PRO A 109 11.80 -13.86 -0.71
CA PRO A 109 11.24 -13.07 0.40
C PRO A 109 9.74 -13.34 0.63
N GLY A 110 8.94 -13.36 -0.44
CA GLY A 110 7.50 -13.61 -0.34
C GLY A 110 7.18 -15.00 0.21
N LEU A 111 7.88 -16.04 -0.26
CA LEU A 111 7.72 -17.40 0.27
C LEU A 111 8.06 -17.48 1.75
N LYS A 112 9.10 -16.78 2.23
CA LYS A 112 9.43 -16.72 3.67
C LYS A 112 8.29 -16.09 4.47
N LYS A 113 7.75 -14.94 4.02
CA LYS A 113 6.63 -14.28 4.72
C LYS A 113 5.39 -15.17 4.75
N MET A 114 5.04 -15.81 3.64
CA MET A 114 3.91 -16.73 3.56
C MET A 114 4.12 -17.99 4.42
N TYR A 115 5.34 -18.52 4.49
CA TYR A 115 5.68 -19.64 5.36
C TYR A 115 5.49 -19.31 6.84
N GLU A 116 5.88 -18.10 7.28
CA GLU A 116 5.65 -17.69 8.67
C GLU A 116 4.15 -17.56 9.00
N LYS A 117 3.33 -17.03 8.08
CA LYS A 117 1.87 -17.03 8.23
C LYS A 117 1.31 -18.46 8.33
N PHE A 118 1.83 -19.37 7.52
CA PHE A 118 1.44 -20.79 7.54
C PHE A 118 1.79 -21.44 8.88
N ARG A 119 2.99 -21.21 9.41
CA ARG A 119 3.40 -21.72 10.73
C ARG A 119 2.54 -21.21 11.87
N ARG A 120 2.02 -19.98 11.76
CA ARG A 120 1.09 -19.38 12.73
C ARG A 120 -0.36 -19.84 12.55
N GLY A 121 -0.64 -20.69 11.57
CA GLY A 121 -1.98 -21.23 11.32
C GLY A 121 -2.96 -20.21 10.71
N GLU A 122 -2.46 -19.11 10.14
CA GLU A 122 -3.30 -18.01 9.65
C GLU A 122 -4.15 -18.41 8.43
N PHE A 123 -3.75 -19.44 7.68
CA PHE A 123 -4.53 -19.98 6.55
C PHE A 123 -5.58 -21.02 6.98
N GLY A 124 -5.73 -21.26 8.28
CA GLY A 124 -6.55 -22.33 8.81
C GLY A 124 -5.93 -23.72 8.62
N ALA A 125 -6.75 -24.74 8.84
CA ALA A 125 -6.35 -26.14 8.78
C ALA A 125 -7.20 -26.91 7.76
N CYS A 126 -6.66 -28.03 7.29
CA CYS A 126 -7.42 -28.97 6.48
C CYS A 126 -8.66 -29.42 7.27
N PRO A 127 -9.89 -29.24 6.75
CA PRO A 127 -11.11 -29.61 7.48
C PRO A 127 -11.35 -31.12 7.52
N ARG A 128 -10.53 -31.91 6.81
CA ARG A 128 -10.66 -33.37 6.77
C ARG A 128 -10.11 -33.93 8.08
N VAL A 129 -10.96 -34.70 8.77
CA VAL A 129 -10.63 -35.33 10.07
C VAL A 129 -9.36 -36.21 10.02
N LEU A 130 -9.05 -36.78 8.85
CA LEU A 130 -7.87 -37.63 8.64
C LEU A 130 -6.65 -36.88 8.07
N CYS A 131 -6.75 -35.56 7.88
CA CYS A 131 -5.56 -34.74 7.79
C CYS A 131 -5.02 -34.61 9.21
N ASP A 132 -3.90 -35.25 9.52
CA ASP A 132 -3.11 -34.83 10.69
C ASP A 132 -2.88 -33.33 10.51
N VAL A 133 -3.45 -32.55 11.43
CA VAL A 133 -3.20 -31.11 11.47
C VAL A 133 -1.69 -31.02 11.61
N TRP A 134 -0.99 -30.44 10.63
CA TRP A 134 0.45 -30.20 10.69
C TRP A 134 0.73 -29.15 11.78
N LEU A 135 0.43 -29.52 13.03
CA LEU A 135 0.77 -28.81 14.24
C LEU A 135 2.22 -29.17 14.47
N PHE A 136 3.08 -28.23 14.12
CA PHE A 136 4.41 -28.15 14.68
C PHE A 136 4.28 -28.24 16.21
N ASN A 137 4.71 -29.37 16.77
CA ASN A 137 5.09 -29.48 18.18
C ASN A 137 6.21 -28.48 18.50
#